data_AF-A0A964R5U4-F1
#
_entry.id   AF-A0A964R5U4-F1
#
_cell.length_a   1.000
_cell.length_b   1.000
_cell.length_c   1.000
_cell.angle_alpha   90.00
_cell.angle_beta   90.00
_cell.angle_gamma   90.00
#
_symmetry.space_group_name_H-M   'P 1'
#
loop_
_entity.id
_entity.type
_entity.pdbx_description
1 polymer ?
#
loop_
_entity_poly.entity_id
_entity_poly.type
_entity_poly.pdbx_seq_one_letter_code
_entity_poly.pdbx_strand_id
1 'polypeptide(L)'
;MNKMRVAVVSFNMFLDGQCNGWKNGNGDIDVLLLQNRYEGEMGRDRFNTGGEKWSEKMRDIIGPFWDQFLSELATINGMVVYVGTSGVKNIIEFASENGLTAERVKFVLCPCSRAHEEEVIRSSVFSRSFISYCKCGGNSTMGDIYDFYINYKE
;
A
#
# COMPACT_ATOMS: atom_id res chain seq x y z
N MET A 1 26.27 -3.58 -1.96
CA MET A 1 25.19 -4.05 -1.08
C MET A 1 23.90 -3.98 -1.87
N ASN A 2 23.01 -4.96 -1.74
CA ASN A 2 21.69 -4.86 -2.37
C ASN A 2 20.86 -3.85 -1.59
N LYS A 3 20.34 -2.84 -2.28
CA LYS A 3 19.42 -1.86 -1.68
C LYS A 3 18.17 -2.57 -1.16
N MET A 4 17.65 -2.10 -0.03
CA MET A 4 16.35 -2.50 0.48
C MET A 4 15.27 -1.97 -0.46
N ARG A 5 14.30 -2.80 -0.82
CA ARG A 5 13.18 -2.43 -1.69
C ARG A 5 11.88 -2.47 -0.89
N VAL A 6 11.16 -1.35 -0.84
CA VAL A 6 9.91 -1.24 -0.08
C VAL A 6 8.79 -0.80 -1.01
N ALA A 7 7.64 -1.47 -0.96
CA ALA A 7 6.42 -0.98 -1.59
C ALA A 7 5.66 -0.10 -0.61
N VAL A 8 5.28 1.10 -1.04
CA VAL A 8 4.38 2.00 -0.28
C VAL A 8 3.09 2.12 -1.08
N VAL A 9 2.04 1.51 -0.54
CA VAL A 9 0.77 1.28 -1.23
C VAL A 9 -0.34 2.03 -0.53
N SER A 10 -1.12 2.81 -1.28
CA SER A 10 -2.25 3.56 -0.76
C SER A 10 -3.40 3.55 -1.74
N PHE A 11 -4.62 3.38 -1.20
CA PHE A 11 -5.84 3.50 -1.98
C PHE A 11 -6.35 4.94 -2.15
N ASN A 12 -5.65 5.89 -1.52
CA ASN A 12 -5.81 7.33 -1.71
C ASN A 12 -4.55 7.91 -2.35
N MET A 13 -4.71 9.00 -3.10
CA MET A 13 -3.58 9.86 -3.44
C MET A 13 -3.08 10.55 -2.16
N PHE A 14 -1.80 10.44 -1.85
CA PHE A 14 -1.18 11.09 -0.68
C PHE A 14 0.04 11.93 -1.04
N LEU A 15 0.63 11.73 -2.23
CA LEU A 15 1.69 12.58 -2.78
C LEU A 15 1.22 13.20 -4.09
N ASP A 16 0.82 14.47 -4.02
CA ASP A 16 0.43 15.22 -5.21
C ASP A 16 1.63 15.40 -6.17
N GLY A 17 1.37 15.32 -7.47
CA GLY A 17 2.39 15.40 -8.53
C GLY A 17 3.37 14.22 -8.63
N GLN A 18 3.29 13.22 -7.74
CA GLN A 18 4.18 12.04 -7.81
C GLN A 18 3.56 10.90 -8.62
N CYS A 19 4.24 10.51 -9.70
CA CYS A 19 3.88 9.33 -10.47
C CYS A 19 4.19 8.03 -9.70
N ASN A 20 3.32 7.02 -9.84
CA ASN A 20 3.58 5.65 -9.42
C ASN A 20 4.84 5.07 -10.09
N GLY A 21 5.41 4.03 -9.48
CA GLY A 21 6.62 3.35 -9.94
C GLY A 21 7.80 3.50 -8.97
N TRP A 22 8.97 3.03 -9.39
CA TRP A 22 10.18 3.09 -8.56
C TRP A 22 10.70 4.50 -8.38
N LYS A 23 11.09 4.76 -7.13
CA LYS A 23 11.77 5.96 -6.68
C LYS A 23 13.08 5.52 -6.07
N ASN A 24 14.17 5.95 -6.68
CA ASN A 24 15.50 5.74 -6.12
C ASN A 24 15.61 6.64 -4.89
N GLY A 25 15.72 6.03 -3.71
CA GLY A 25 15.97 6.81 -2.50
C GLY A 25 17.37 7.40 -2.52
N ASN A 26 17.55 8.44 -1.70
CA ASN A 26 18.82 9.14 -1.51
C ASN A 26 19.88 8.27 -0.80
N GLY A 27 19.53 7.07 -0.38
CA GLY A 27 20.40 6.11 0.32
C GLY A 27 20.15 4.67 -0.12
N ASP A 28 20.08 3.77 0.86
CA ASP A 28 20.06 2.31 0.66
C ASP A 28 18.67 1.73 0.44
N ILE A 29 17.64 2.58 0.34
CA ILE A 29 16.25 2.15 0.14
C ILE A 29 15.73 2.67 -1.19
N ASP A 30 15.15 1.80 -1.99
CA ASP A 30 14.33 2.17 -3.13
C ASP A 30 12.85 1.92 -2.79
N VAL A 31 11.98 2.82 -3.25
CA VAL A 31 10.55 2.79 -2.94
C VAL A 31 9.73 2.57 -4.20
N LEU A 32 8.90 1.53 -4.21
CA LEU A 32 7.84 1.37 -5.21
C LEU A 32 6.61 2.10 -4.70
N LEU A 33 6.32 3.26 -5.29
CA LEU A 33 5.13 4.05 -4.94
C LEU A 33 3.93 3.56 -5.74
N LEU A 34 2.89 3.13 -5.03
CA LEU A 34 1.59 2.74 -5.59
C LEU A 34 0.50 3.54 -4.88
N GLN A 35 -0.03 4.56 -5.54
CA GLN A 35 -1.16 5.33 -5.03
C GLN A 35 -2.26 5.45 -6.08
N ASN A 36 -3.50 5.61 -5.61
CA ASN A 36 -4.58 6.04 -6.50
C ASN A 36 -4.27 7.44 -7.04
N ARG A 37 -4.61 7.71 -8.29
CA ARG A 37 -4.62 9.08 -8.81
C ARG A 37 -6.05 9.60 -8.76
N TYR A 38 -6.23 10.77 -8.16
CA TYR A 38 -7.48 11.51 -8.29
C TYR A 38 -7.48 12.21 -9.66
N GLU A 39 -7.84 11.49 -10.72
CA GLU A 39 -8.19 12.12 -12.00
C GLU A 39 -9.73 12.11 -12.14
N GLY A 40 -10.37 13.21 -11.74
CA GLY A 40 -11.81 13.45 -11.93
C GLY A 40 -12.76 12.76 -10.92
N GLU A 41 -14.04 12.65 -11.28
CA GLU A 41 -15.16 12.13 -10.45
C GLU A 41 -14.97 10.69 -9.92
N MET A 42 -13.92 9.99 -10.36
CA MET A 42 -13.60 8.59 -10.01
C MET A 42 -12.94 8.39 -8.64
N GLY A 43 -12.63 9.45 -7.89
CA GLY A 43 -11.97 9.33 -6.59
C GLY A 43 -12.82 8.76 -5.43
N ARG A 44 -13.98 8.17 -5.74
CA ARG A 44 -14.80 7.40 -4.80
C ARG A 44 -14.69 5.88 -4.99
N ASP A 45 -14.16 5.41 -6.12
CA ASP A 45 -13.98 3.99 -6.35
C ASP A 45 -12.73 3.55 -5.57
N ARG A 46 -12.97 2.91 -4.42
CA ARG A 46 -11.93 2.40 -3.55
C ARG A 46 -11.41 1.10 -4.13
N PHE A 47 -10.13 0.80 -3.92
CA PHE A 47 -9.57 -0.49 -4.32
C PHE A 47 -10.33 -1.63 -3.61
N ASN A 48 -11.15 -2.34 -4.36
CA ASN A 48 -11.66 -3.64 -3.98
C ASN A 48 -10.73 -4.69 -4.61
N THR A 49 -9.64 -5.05 -3.93
CA THR A 49 -8.67 -6.05 -4.43
C THR A 49 -9.15 -7.52 -4.33
N GLY A 50 -10.46 -7.81 -4.20
CA GLY A 50 -10.93 -9.17 -3.86
C GLY A 50 -12.43 -9.39 -3.96
N GLY A 51 -13.02 -9.18 -5.15
CA GLY A 51 -14.31 -9.82 -5.47
C GLY A 51 -15.35 -9.00 -6.21
N GLU A 52 -15.19 -7.68 -6.34
CA GLU A 52 -16.07 -6.87 -7.21
C GLU A 52 -15.27 -6.15 -8.29
N LYS A 53 -15.84 -6.13 -9.51
CA LYS A 53 -15.20 -5.63 -10.73
C LYS A 53 -14.70 -4.20 -10.51
N TRP A 54 -13.38 -4.05 -10.54
CA TRP A 54 -12.77 -2.75 -10.83
C TRP A 54 -13.46 -2.18 -12.07
N SER A 55 -13.76 -0.89 -12.07
CA SER A 55 -14.12 -0.24 -13.33
C SER A 55 -12.98 -0.47 -14.33
N GLU A 56 -13.31 -0.68 -15.61
CA GLU A 56 -12.30 -0.93 -16.65
C GLU A 56 -11.21 0.16 -16.63
N LYS A 57 -11.63 1.41 -16.41
CA LYS A 57 -10.72 2.56 -16.25
C LYS A 57 -9.74 2.43 -15.08
N MET A 58 -10.15 1.86 -13.94
CA MET A 58 -9.22 1.61 -12.82
C MET A 58 -8.22 0.50 -13.12
N ARG A 59 -8.64 -0.54 -13.86
CA ARG A 59 -7.72 -1.58 -14.31
C ARG A 59 -6.65 -1.00 -15.23
N ASP A 60 -7.04 -0.10 -16.14
CA ASP A 60 -6.09 0.51 -17.06
C ASP A 60 -5.07 1.41 -16.36
N ILE A 61 -5.48 2.14 -15.31
CA ILE A 61 -4.60 3.09 -14.61
C ILE A 61 -3.69 2.39 -13.60
N ILE A 62 -4.22 1.45 -12.82
CA ILE A 62 -3.52 0.88 -11.65
C ILE A 62 -3.00 -0.53 -11.94
N GLY A 63 -3.65 -1.27 -12.84
CA GLY A 63 -3.28 -2.64 -13.22
C GLY A 63 -1.81 -2.80 -13.59
N PRO A 64 -1.23 -1.96 -14.48
CA PRO A 64 0.18 -2.07 -14.84
C PRO A 64 1.14 -1.96 -13.65
N PHE A 65 0.80 -1.16 -12.64
CA PHE A 65 1.63 -1.00 -11.45
C PHE A 65 1.47 -2.14 -10.45
N TRP A 66 0.29 -2.79 -10.44
CA TRP A 66 0.10 -4.05 -9.72
C TRP A 66 0.84 -5.21 -10.37
N ASP A 67 0.79 -5.30 -11.70
CA ASP A 67 1.56 -6.29 -12.45
C ASP A 67 3.07 -6.10 -12.20
N GLN A 68 3.51 -4.84 -12.17
CA GLN A 68 4.87 -4.50 -11.75
C GLN A 68 5.17 -5.01 -10.33
N PHE A 69 4.33 -4.67 -9.34
CA PHE A 69 4.50 -5.13 -7.97
C PHE A 69 4.60 -6.66 -7.88
N LEU A 70 3.71 -7.38 -8.56
CA LEU A 70 3.70 -8.84 -8.60
C LEU A 70 4.98 -9.40 -9.23
N SER A 71 5.41 -8.83 -10.36
CA SER A 71 6.63 -9.25 -11.05
C SER A 71 7.90 -9.04 -10.21
N GLU A 72 7.87 -8.08 -9.28
CA GLU A 72 9.01 -7.70 -8.46
C GLU A 72 8.90 -8.16 -7.00
N LEU A 73 7.83 -8.87 -6.65
CA LEU A 73 7.52 -9.23 -5.27
C LEU A 73 8.65 -10.01 -4.58
N ALA A 74 9.35 -10.85 -5.33
CA ALA A 74 10.50 -11.62 -4.84
C ALA A 74 11.67 -10.73 -4.39
N THR A 75 11.75 -9.50 -4.91
CA THR A 75 12.80 -8.53 -4.60
C THR A 75 12.38 -7.49 -3.57
N ILE A 76 11.08 -7.34 -3.29
CA ILE A 76 10.54 -6.38 -2.33
C ILE A 76 10.74 -6.92 -0.91
N ASN A 77 11.48 -6.22 -0.06
CA ASN A 77 11.73 -6.66 1.31
C ASN A 77 10.53 -6.42 2.23
N GLY A 78 9.73 -5.39 1.97
CA GLY A 78 8.54 -5.09 2.76
C GLY A 78 7.51 -4.24 2.02
N MET A 79 6.29 -4.26 2.53
CA MET A 79 5.14 -3.52 2.03
C MET A 79 4.54 -2.72 3.19
N VAL A 80 4.38 -1.41 2.98
CA VAL A 80 3.53 -0.58 3.82
C VAL A 80 2.26 -0.28 3.07
N VAL A 81 1.12 -0.59 3.66
CA VAL A 81 -0.17 -0.42 3.01
C VAL A 81 -1.13 0.41 3.87
N TYR A 82 -1.63 1.49 3.30
CA TYR A 82 -2.83 2.17 3.78
C TYR A 82 -4.05 1.58 3.11
N VAL A 83 -4.92 0.94 3.91
CA VAL A 83 -6.17 0.34 3.44
C VAL A 83 -7.36 0.93 4.16
N GLY A 84 -8.41 1.23 3.39
CA GLY A 84 -9.73 1.49 3.96
C GLY A 84 -10.50 0.20 4.18
N THR A 85 -11.65 0.32 4.85
CA THR A 85 -12.51 -0.79 5.30
C THR A 85 -12.84 -1.79 4.20
N SER A 86 -13.13 -1.31 2.99
CA SER A 86 -13.50 -2.15 1.85
C SER A 86 -12.32 -2.92 1.24
N GLY A 87 -11.09 -2.43 1.42
CA GLY A 87 -9.89 -3.00 0.81
C GLY A 87 -9.08 -3.91 1.74
N VAL A 88 -9.35 -3.93 3.04
CA VAL A 88 -8.51 -4.66 4.02
C VAL A 88 -8.55 -6.19 3.85
N LYS A 89 -9.72 -6.79 3.62
CA LYS A 89 -9.84 -8.24 3.39
C LYS A 89 -9.10 -8.65 2.12
N ASN A 90 -9.26 -7.83 1.11
CA ASN A 90 -8.74 -8.05 -0.21
C ASN A 90 -7.21 -7.95 -0.28
N ILE A 91 -6.61 -6.97 0.41
CA ILE A 91 -5.15 -6.90 0.51
C ILE A 91 -4.60 -8.08 1.32
N ILE A 92 -5.32 -8.56 2.35
CA ILE A 92 -4.91 -9.72 3.14
C ILE A 92 -4.92 -10.98 2.28
N GLU A 93 -5.98 -11.22 1.52
CA GLU A 93 -6.08 -12.35 0.60
C GLU A 93 -4.93 -12.30 -0.42
N PHE A 94 -4.81 -11.17 -1.13
CA PHE A 94 -3.75 -10.96 -2.11
C PHE A 94 -2.34 -11.17 -1.52
N ALA A 95 -2.05 -10.57 -0.36
CA ALA A 95 -0.74 -10.68 0.26
C ALA A 95 -0.45 -12.13 0.70
N SER A 96 -1.47 -12.83 1.22
CA SER A 96 -1.35 -14.24 1.62
C SER A 96 -1.11 -15.15 0.42
N GLU A 97 -1.87 -15.00 -0.67
CA GLU A 97 -1.75 -15.81 -1.89
C GLU A 97 -0.39 -15.66 -2.56
N ASN A 98 0.23 -14.48 -2.42
CA ASN A 98 1.52 -14.17 -3.02
C ASN A 98 2.69 -14.36 -2.03
N GLY A 99 2.47 -15.00 -0.88
CA GLY A 99 3.54 -15.41 0.04
C GLY A 99 4.19 -14.29 0.84
N LEU A 100 3.50 -13.15 1.01
CA LEU A 100 3.93 -12.13 1.98
C LEU A 100 3.66 -12.62 3.39
N THR A 101 4.61 -12.37 4.30
CA THR A 101 4.50 -12.75 5.71
C THR A 101 4.16 -11.55 6.59
N ALA A 102 3.75 -11.82 7.83
CA ALA A 102 3.39 -10.78 8.79
C ALA A 102 4.52 -9.75 9.03
N GLU A 103 5.77 -10.19 8.98
CA GLU A 103 6.96 -9.35 9.18
C GLU A 103 7.25 -8.43 7.99
N ARG A 104 6.80 -8.82 6.79
CA ARG A 104 7.00 -8.07 5.56
C ARG A 104 5.88 -7.05 5.31
N VAL A 105 4.75 -7.14 6.00
CA VAL A 105 3.60 -6.25 5.78
C VAL A 105 3.34 -5.38 7.00
N LYS A 106 3.21 -4.07 6.76
CA LYS A 106 2.83 -3.07 7.76
C LYS A 106 1.54 -2.40 7.31
N PHE A 107 0.56 -2.30 8.19
CA PHE A 107 -0.73 -1.68 7.90
C PHE A 107 -0.79 -0.27 8.50
N VAL A 108 -1.42 0.64 7.77
CA VAL A 108 -1.74 2.00 8.22
C VAL A 108 -3.25 2.17 8.21
N LEU A 109 -3.86 2.42 9.37
CA LEU A 109 -5.31 2.40 9.55
C LEU A 109 -5.90 3.77 9.88
N CYS A 110 -7.03 4.08 9.24
CA CYS A 110 -7.79 5.31 9.46
C CYS A 110 -8.68 5.19 10.70
N PRO A 111 -8.84 6.24 11.53
CA PRO A 111 -9.72 6.21 12.70
C PRO A 111 -11.19 5.93 12.35
N CYS A 112 -11.65 6.24 11.13
CA CYS A 112 -13.04 6.07 10.71
C CYS A 112 -13.54 4.62 10.76
N SER A 113 -12.64 3.64 10.68
CA SER A 113 -12.96 2.22 10.55
C SER A 113 -11.95 1.30 11.25
N ARG A 114 -11.10 1.89 12.10
CA ARG A 114 -9.97 1.22 12.76
C ARG A 114 -10.34 -0.09 13.44
N ALA A 115 -11.40 -0.10 14.24
CA ALA A 115 -11.76 -1.28 15.03
C ALA A 115 -12.04 -2.49 14.13
N HIS A 116 -12.79 -2.28 13.05
CA HIS A 116 -13.11 -3.33 12.09
C HIS A 116 -11.88 -3.77 11.29
N GLU A 117 -11.09 -2.81 10.79
CA GLU A 117 -9.87 -3.11 10.02
C GLU A 117 -8.86 -3.90 10.85
N GLU A 118 -8.65 -3.48 12.10
CA GLU A 118 -7.77 -4.17 13.02
C GLU A 118 -8.29 -5.57 13.35
N GLU A 119 -9.58 -5.73 13.65
CA GLU A 119 -10.17 -7.06 13.87
C GLU A 119 -9.89 -8.00 12.69
N VAL A 120 -10.10 -7.53 11.45
CA VAL A 120 -9.86 -8.32 10.24
C VAL A 120 -8.38 -8.71 10.11
N ILE A 121 -7.45 -7.76 10.32
CA ILE A 121 -6.00 -8.04 10.28
C ILE A 121 -5.61 -9.04 11.37
N ARG A 122 -6.06 -8.82 12.60
CA ARG A 122 -5.76 -9.66 13.77
C ARG A 122 -6.34 -11.06 13.66
N SER A 123 -7.40 -11.24 12.87
CA SER A 123 -8.02 -12.55 12.60
C SER A 123 -7.41 -13.28 11.40
N SER A 124 -6.36 -12.73 10.78
CA SER A 124 -5.73 -13.28 9.57
C SER A 124 -4.32 -13.81 9.82
N VAL A 125 -3.68 -14.32 8.75
CA VAL A 125 -2.26 -14.70 8.75
C VAL A 125 -1.32 -13.51 9.08
N PHE A 126 -1.81 -12.29 8.95
CA PHE A 126 -1.09 -11.05 9.28
C PHE A 126 -1.34 -10.56 10.71
N SER A 127 -1.85 -11.41 11.61
CA SER A 127 -2.16 -11.03 12.99
C SER A 127 -1.01 -10.39 13.77
N ARG A 128 0.24 -10.71 13.39
CA ARG A 128 1.48 -10.18 13.98
C ARG A 128 2.08 -8.99 13.22
N SER A 129 1.47 -8.56 12.13
CA SER A 129 1.95 -7.39 11.38
C SER A 129 1.92 -6.13 12.24
N PHE A 130 2.86 -5.24 11.95
CA PHE A 130 2.87 -3.91 12.54
C PHE A 130 1.66 -3.11 12.06
N ILE A 131 0.99 -2.42 12.97
CA ILE A 131 -0.14 -1.54 12.68
C ILE A 131 0.20 -0.13 13.16
N SER A 132 0.19 0.82 12.22
CA SER A 132 0.27 2.24 12.49
C SER A 132 -1.12 2.87 12.38
N TYR A 133 -1.38 3.88 13.20
CA TYR A 133 -2.63 4.63 13.15
C TYR A 133 -2.37 6.01 12.57
N CYS A 134 -3.20 6.43 11.63
CA CYS A 134 -3.10 7.76 11.01
C CYS A 134 -4.19 8.72 11.50
N LYS A 135 -4.08 9.99 11.10
CA LYS A 135 -5.22 10.92 11.11
C LYS A 135 -6.17 10.59 9.96
N CYS A 136 -7.39 11.13 9.99
CA CYS A 136 -8.39 10.92 8.94
C CYS A 136 -7.78 11.12 7.54
N GLY A 137 -8.02 10.15 6.64
CA GLY A 137 -7.55 10.18 5.26
C GLY A 137 -6.15 9.61 5.01
N GLY A 138 -5.31 9.47 6.04
CA GLY A 138 -4.01 8.81 5.93
C GLY A 138 -2.90 9.57 5.19
N ASN A 139 -3.23 10.65 4.48
CA ASN A 139 -2.31 11.33 3.57
C ASN A 139 -1.00 11.78 4.24
N SER A 140 -1.09 12.52 5.35
CA SER A 140 0.10 12.99 6.08
C SER A 140 0.96 11.82 6.54
N THR A 141 0.36 10.80 7.16
CA THR A 141 1.10 9.64 7.69
C THR A 141 1.78 8.84 6.58
N MET A 142 1.11 8.64 5.45
CA MET A 142 1.70 7.96 4.30
C MET A 142 2.80 8.80 3.65
N GLY A 143 2.64 10.12 3.60
CA GLY A 143 3.68 11.04 3.16
C GLY A 143 4.92 10.96 4.04
N ASP A 144 4.74 11.04 5.37
CA ASP A 144 5.84 10.92 6.34
C ASP A 144 6.57 9.56 6.21
N ILE A 145 5.83 8.47 6.00
CA ILE A 145 6.41 7.13 5.78
C ILE A 145 7.22 7.09 4.48
N TYR A 146 6.67 7.64 3.39
CA TYR A 146 7.38 7.70 2.12
C TYR A 146 8.65 8.55 2.24
N ASP A 147 8.56 9.72 2.86
CA ASP A 147 9.69 10.64 3.05
C ASP A 147 10.76 10.04 3.95
N PHE A 148 10.36 9.29 4.98
CA PHE A 148 11.29 8.50 5.79
C PHE A 148 12.08 7.54 4.90
N TYR A 149 11.40 6.70 4.10
CA TYR A 149 12.08 5.70 3.28
C TYR A 149 12.95 6.31 2.18
N ILE A 150 12.45 7.34 1.48
CA ILE A 150 13.19 7.94 0.36
C ILE A 150 14.44 8.69 0.82
N ASN A 151 14.47 9.16 2.07
CA ASN A 151 15.60 9.90 2.64
C ASN A 151 16.44 9.10 3.62
N TYR A 152 16.08 7.85 3.92
CA TYR A 152 16.79 7.02 4.86
C TYR A 152 18.22 6.73 4.39
N LYS A 153 19.17 6.86 5.31
CA LYS A 153 20.59 6.53 5.16
C LYS A 153 21.03 5.84 6.45
N GLU A 154 21.62 4.65 6.35
CA GLU A 154 22.25 3.97 7.50
C GLU A 154 23.64 4.55 7.79
#